data_AF-A0A1L5KWP9-F1
#
_entry.id   AF-A0A1L5KWP9-F1
#
_cell.length_a   1.000
_cell.length_b   1.000
_cell.length_c   1.000
_cell.angle_alpha   90.00
_cell.angle_beta   90.00
_cell.angle_gamma   90.00
#
_symmetry.space_group_name_H-M   'P 1'
#
loop_
_entity.id
_entity.type
_entity.pdbx_description
1 polymer ?
#
loop_
_entity_poly.entity_id
_entity_poly.type
_entity_poly.pdbx_seq_one_letter_code
_entity_poly.pdbx_strand_id
1 'polypeptide(L)'
;ENYKTKSTRRTMPEEQFVFEGAVPAIIDEETWHNVQRLRETKRRTPKRSNAPNRLTGLLYCADCGAKLTHHNSLVQGKYIDDAFTCSRYRAPMEDCTIHYVATQKLEAAILSAIQRISWYVRNNEQEFVQRVRKASSLRQEEAVKDCRKQIVQAKKHHAELDGLVK
;
A
#
# COMPACT_ATOMS: atom_id res chain seq x y z
N GLU A 1 -34.96 -9.64 10.56
CA GLU A 1 -34.75 -8.84 11.79
C GLU A 1 -35.94 -9.04 12.72
N ASN A 2 -35.70 -9.35 14.00
CA ASN A 2 -36.76 -9.53 14.98
C ASN A 2 -36.98 -8.19 15.71
N TYR A 3 -38.02 -7.45 15.29
CA TYR A 3 -38.35 -6.12 15.85
C TYR A 3 -38.70 -6.15 17.35
N LYS A 4 -38.87 -7.33 17.96
CA LYS A 4 -39.22 -7.50 19.38
C LYS A 4 -38.03 -7.74 20.30
N THR A 5 -36.83 -7.94 19.77
CA THR A 5 -35.63 -8.16 20.57
C THR A 5 -34.61 -7.07 20.27
N LYS A 6 -34.23 -6.27 21.28
CA LYS A 6 -33.16 -5.24 21.20
C LYS A 6 -31.74 -5.85 21.07
N SER A 7 -31.63 -6.99 20.40
CA SER A 7 -30.38 -7.70 20.15
C SER A 7 -29.96 -7.44 18.72
N THR A 8 -28.88 -6.69 18.53
CA THR A 8 -28.27 -6.49 17.22
C THR A 8 -27.28 -7.62 16.97
N ARG A 9 -27.63 -8.55 16.06
CA ARG A 9 -26.69 -9.55 15.55
C ARG A 9 -25.89 -8.92 14.40
N ARG A 10 -24.55 -9.01 14.45
CA ARG A 10 -23.71 -8.71 13.28
C ARG A 10 -23.78 -9.87 12.28
N THR A 11 -23.95 -9.57 11.00
CA THR A 11 -23.89 -10.56 9.91
C THR A 11 -22.52 -11.21 9.87
N MET A 12 -22.48 -12.55 9.91
CA MET A 12 -21.21 -13.29 9.89
C MET A 12 -20.54 -13.16 8.51
N PRO A 13 -19.21 -13.28 8.41
CA PRO A 13 -18.52 -13.17 7.12
C PRO A 13 -19.05 -14.12 6.04
N GLU A 14 -19.42 -15.35 6.40
CA GLU A 14 -20.02 -16.30 5.45
C GLU A 14 -21.41 -15.90 4.92
N GLU A 15 -22.10 -14.97 5.60
CA GLU A 15 -23.40 -14.44 5.21
C GLU A 15 -23.29 -13.08 4.49
N GLN A 16 -22.07 -12.58 4.27
CA GLN A 16 -21.83 -11.31 3.59
C GLN A 16 -21.61 -11.57 2.09
N PHE A 17 -22.54 -11.11 1.27
CA PHE A 17 -22.47 -11.21 -0.19
C PHE A 17 -22.20 -9.83 -0.80
N VAL A 18 -21.27 -9.76 -1.74
CA VAL A 18 -20.98 -8.54 -2.53
C VAL A 18 -21.56 -8.73 -3.92
N PHE A 19 -22.51 -7.88 -4.29
CA PHE A 19 -23.13 -7.89 -5.62
C PHE A 19 -22.63 -6.70 -6.43
N GLU A 20 -21.81 -6.96 -7.43
CA GLU A 20 -21.30 -5.93 -8.33
C GLU A 20 -22.43 -5.34 -9.19
N GLY A 21 -22.50 -4.02 -9.30
CA GLY A 21 -23.48 -3.33 -10.15
C GLY A 21 -24.94 -3.33 -9.68
N ALA A 22 -25.24 -3.89 -8.50
CA ALA A 22 -26.61 -3.91 -7.95
C ALA A 22 -27.15 -2.50 -7.63
N VAL A 23 -26.25 -1.57 -7.30
CA VAL A 23 -26.55 -0.16 -7.08
C VAL A 23 -25.65 0.66 -8.02
N PRO A 24 -26.19 1.69 -8.70
CA PRO A 24 -25.38 2.58 -9.53
C PRO A 24 -24.20 3.15 -8.73
N ALA A 25 -23.00 3.04 -9.29
CA ALA A 25 -21.80 3.55 -8.66
C ALA A 25 -21.85 5.09 -8.56
N ILE A 26 -21.58 5.62 -7.36
CA ILE A 26 -21.53 7.08 -7.12
C ILE A 26 -20.22 7.69 -7.63
N ILE A 27 -19.13 6.92 -7.52
CA ILE A 27 -17.79 7.26 -8.01
C ILE A 27 -17.26 6.10 -8.85
N ASP A 28 -16.33 6.39 -9.74
CA ASP A 28 -15.69 5.35 -10.54
C ASP A 28 -14.82 4.42 -9.69
N GLU A 29 -14.61 3.22 -10.22
CA GLU A 29 -13.89 2.16 -9.53
C GLU A 29 -12.41 2.53 -9.27
N GLU A 30 -11.76 3.22 -10.21
CA GLU A 30 -10.36 3.64 -10.06
C GLU A 30 -10.22 4.61 -8.87
N THR A 31 -11.10 5.61 -8.78
CA THR A 31 -11.16 6.56 -7.66
C THR A 31 -11.41 5.83 -6.35
N TRP A 32 -12.35 4.88 -6.31
CA TRP A 32 -12.61 4.08 -5.10
C TRP A 32 -11.36 3.33 -4.64
N HIS A 33 -10.71 2.58 -5.52
CA HIS A 33 -9.51 1.81 -5.18
C HIS A 33 -8.34 2.71 -4.79
N ASN A 34 -8.18 3.86 -5.46
CA ASN A 34 -7.18 4.85 -5.09
C ASN A 34 -7.38 5.37 -3.66
N VAL A 35 -8.63 5.67 -3.28
CA VAL A 35 -8.97 6.09 -1.91
C VAL A 35 -8.70 4.96 -0.91
N GLN A 36 -9.08 3.72 -1.20
CA GLN A 36 -8.78 2.58 -0.31
C GLN A 36 -7.27 2.44 -0.09
N ARG A 37 -6.47 2.49 -1.16
CA ARG A 37 -5.00 2.44 -1.09
C ARG A 37 -4.41 3.58 -0.27
N LEU A 38 -4.92 4.80 -0.42
CA LEU A 38 -4.49 5.95 0.39
C LEU A 38 -4.82 5.74 1.87
N ARG A 39 -5.95 5.10 2.18
CA ARG A 39 -6.41 4.84 3.56
C ARG A 39 -5.64 3.72 4.27
N GLU A 40 -5.01 2.80 3.53
CA GLU A 40 -4.15 1.76 4.12
C GLU A 40 -3.03 2.34 4.98
N THR A 41 -2.53 3.52 4.60
CA THR A 41 -1.52 4.22 5.39
C THR A 41 -2.14 5.37 6.17
N LYS A 42 -2.37 5.15 7.46
CA LYS A 42 -2.80 6.21 8.38
C LYS A 42 -1.70 7.26 8.53
N ARG A 43 -1.85 8.39 7.84
CA ARG A 43 -0.97 9.56 7.99
C ARG A 43 -1.51 10.43 9.12
N ARG A 44 -0.99 10.23 10.33
CA ARG A 44 -1.36 11.06 11.49
C ARG A 44 -0.66 12.40 11.42
N THR A 45 -1.42 13.48 11.40
CA THR A 45 -0.88 14.83 11.52
C THR A 45 -0.34 15.04 12.94
N PRO A 46 0.90 15.52 13.11
CA PRO A 46 1.43 15.88 14.42
C PRO A 46 0.58 16.98 15.08
N LYS A 47 0.45 16.97 16.42
CA LYS A 47 -0.37 17.94 17.17
C LYS A 47 -0.04 19.43 16.89
N ARG A 48 1.19 19.72 16.48
CA ARG A 48 1.71 21.09 16.25
C ARG A 48 2.04 21.37 14.78
N SER A 49 1.58 20.52 13.85
CA SER A 49 1.79 20.69 12.41
C SER A 49 0.43 20.66 11.69
N ASN A 50 0.33 21.35 10.55
CA ASN A 50 -0.86 21.31 9.70
C ASN A 50 -0.89 20.08 8.78
N ALA A 51 0.25 19.40 8.60
CA ALA A 51 0.37 18.23 7.75
C ALA A 51 1.40 17.22 8.29
N PRO A 52 1.22 15.91 7.99
CA PRO A 52 2.25 14.91 8.20
C PRO A 52 3.46 15.16 7.29
N ASN A 53 4.63 14.62 7.64
CA ASN A 53 5.81 14.69 6.78
C ASN A 53 5.52 14.05 5.41
N ARG A 54 6.06 14.63 4.33
CA ARG A 54 5.85 14.19 2.94
C ARG A 54 6.27 12.76 2.64
N LEU A 55 7.21 12.20 3.41
CA LEU A 55 7.67 10.82 3.25
C LEU A 55 6.87 9.81 4.11
N THR A 56 5.87 10.26 4.86
CA THR A 56 5.06 9.40 5.74
C THR A 56 4.33 8.32 4.93
N GLY A 57 4.63 7.06 5.25
CA GLY A 57 4.02 5.89 4.60
C GLY A 57 4.73 5.40 3.35
N LEU A 58 5.83 6.04 2.95
CA LEU A 58 6.63 5.65 1.78
C LEU A 58 7.90 4.88 2.17
N LEU A 59 8.33 4.98 3.43
CA LEU A 59 9.58 4.42 3.91
C LEU A 59 9.35 3.14 4.70
N TYR A 60 10.19 2.15 4.43
CA TYR A 60 10.17 0.83 5.05
C TYR A 60 11.55 0.47 5.59
N CYS A 61 11.60 -0.25 6.70
CA CYS A 61 12.80 -0.80 7.27
C CYS A 61 13.32 -1.93 6.37
N ALA A 62 14.61 -1.91 6.04
CA ALA A 62 15.23 -2.95 5.22
C ALA A 62 15.29 -4.31 5.94
N ASP A 63 15.51 -4.30 7.26
CA ASP A 63 15.71 -5.52 8.03
C ASP A 63 14.40 -6.25 8.32
N CYS A 64 13.38 -5.52 8.77
CA CYS A 64 12.12 -6.13 9.19
C CYS A 64 10.95 -5.84 8.24
N GLY A 65 11.10 -4.99 7.22
CA GLY A 65 10.00 -4.64 6.30
C GLY A 65 8.88 -3.78 6.91
N ALA A 66 8.97 -3.40 8.19
CA ALA A 66 7.97 -2.53 8.81
C ALA A 66 8.07 -1.09 8.31
N LYS A 67 6.97 -0.33 8.35
CA LYS A 67 6.97 1.09 8.00
C LYS A 67 7.85 1.89 8.95
N LEU A 68 8.53 2.92 8.44
CA LEU A 68 9.17 3.93 9.30
C LEU A 68 8.16 5.00 9.70
N THR A 69 8.21 5.42 10.96
CA THR A 69 7.36 6.47 11.53
C THR A 69 8.18 7.74 11.70
N HIS A 70 7.62 8.86 11.21
CA HIS A 70 8.18 10.19 11.39
C HIS A 70 7.94 10.69 12.82
N HIS A 71 8.94 11.35 13.39
CA HIS A 71 8.83 12.06 14.65
C HIS A 71 9.72 13.30 14.60
N ASN A 72 9.32 14.31 15.37
CA ASN A 72 10.08 15.52 15.62
C ASN A 72 9.64 16.12 16.96
N SER A 73 10.49 16.94 17.55
CA SER A 73 10.18 17.67 18.78
C SER A 73 10.42 19.17 18.56
N LEU A 74 9.53 20.01 19.06
CA LEU A 74 9.68 21.47 18.98
C LEU A 74 10.23 21.99 20.31
N VAL A 75 11.48 22.44 20.32
CA VAL A 75 12.17 23.00 21.49
C VAL A 75 12.63 24.41 21.16
N GLN A 76 12.22 25.40 21.97
CA GLN A 76 12.56 26.82 21.78
C GLN A 76 12.32 27.33 20.34
N GLY A 77 11.20 26.91 19.72
CA GLY A 77 10.84 27.31 18.36
C GLY A 77 11.62 26.61 17.23
N LYS A 78 12.55 25.70 17.56
CA LYS A 78 13.31 24.90 16.60
C LYS A 78 12.86 23.44 16.64
N TYR A 79 12.67 22.85 15.46
CA TYR A 79 12.45 21.41 15.35
C TYR A 79 13.77 20.67 15.55
N ILE A 80 13.82 19.82 16.55
CA ILE A 80 14.88 18.86 16.82
C ILE A 80 14.38 17.44 16.58
N ASP A 81 15.30 16.48 16.48
CA ASP A 81 15.00 15.06 16.28
C ASP A 81 14.08 14.78 15.08
N ASP A 82 14.21 15.57 14.02
CA ASP A 82 13.45 15.38 12.77
C ASP A 82 13.94 14.14 12.02
N ALA A 83 13.30 13.01 12.27
CA ALA A 83 13.76 11.72 11.79
C ALA A 83 12.65 10.69 11.61
N PHE A 84 13.00 9.65 10.88
CA PHE A 84 12.23 8.43 10.73
C PHE A 84 12.84 7.32 11.59
N THR A 85 11.98 6.58 12.29
CA THR A 85 12.36 5.39 13.08
C THR A 85 11.51 4.19 12.72
N CYS A 86 12.05 2.99 12.86
CA CYS A 86 11.26 1.77 12.59
C CYS A 86 10.02 1.71 13.50
N SER A 87 8.83 1.47 12.94
CA SER A 87 7.63 1.32 13.78
C SER A 87 7.69 0.08 14.69
N ARG A 88 8.43 -0.95 14.27
CA ARG A 88 8.56 -2.23 14.98
C ARG A 88 9.45 -2.15 16.22
N TYR A 89 10.46 -1.28 16.24
CA TYR A 89 11.46 -1.28 17.32
C TYR A 89 10.85 -1.02 18.70
N ARG A 90 9.72 -0.29 18.76
CA ARG A 90 9.01 0.06 20.01
C ARG A 90 8.06 -1.06 20.48
N ALA A 91 7.89 -2.12 19.69
CA ALA A 91 6.99 -3.22 20.02
C ALA A 91 7.69 -4.21 20.98
N PRO A 92 7.07 -4.61 22.10
CA PRO A 92 7.71 -5.45 23.11
C PRO A 92 8.02 -6.90 22.68
N MET A 93 7.60 -7.34 21.49
CA MET A 93 7.63 -8.76 21.07
C MET A 93 8.30 -9.00 19.70
N GLU A 94 8.84 -7.98 19.03
CA GLU A 94 9.51 -8.15 17.73
C GLU A 94 10.82 -7.36 17.67
N ASP A 95 11.94 -8.06 17.45
CA ASP A 95 13.27 -7.49 17.48
C ASP A 95 13.60 -6.77 16.16
N CYS A 96 13.45 -5.46 16.15
CA CYS A 96 14.11 -4.60 15.17
C CYS A 96 14.91 -3.53 15.92
N THR A 97 16.08 -3.15 15.40
CA THR A 97 16.86 -2.06 16.00
C THR A 97 16.21 -0.71 15.74
N ILE A 98 16.65 0.32 16.47
CA ILE A 98 15.99 1.64 16.49
C ILE A 98 15.94 2.34 15.13
N HIS A 99 16.75 1.91 14.16
CA HIS A 99 16.83 2.43 12.78
C HIS A 99 16.49 3.91 12.68
N TYR A 100 17.33 4.74 13.26
CA TYR A 100 17.15 6.17 13.28
C TYR A 100 17.78 6.80 12.03
N VAL A 101 16.95 7.43 11.20
CA VAL A 101 17.42 8.11 9.98
C VAL A 101 16.87 9.52 9.94
N ALA A 102 17.77 10.50 9.98
CA ALA A 102 17.41 11.92 9.89
C ALA A 102 16.67 12.22 8.57
N THR A 103 15.59 13.01 8.65
CA THR A 103 14.76 13.36 7.50
C THR A 103 15.59 14.00 6.38
N GLN A 104 16.50 14.91 6.70
CA GLN A 104 17.37 15.57 5.73
C GLN A 104 18.24 14.59 4.93
N LYS A 105 18.75 13.53 5.57
CA LYS A 105 19.56 12.50 4.90
C LYS A 105 18.72 11.70 3.91
N LEU A 106 17.50 11.34 4.29
CA LEU A 106 16.55 10.66 3.41
C LEU A 106 16.21 11.53 2.20
N GLU A 107 15.89 12.80 2.44
CA GLU A 107 15.55 13.74 1.38
C GLU A 107 16.71 13.95 0.39
N ALA A 108 17.94 14.11 0.90
CA ALA A 108 19.12 14.23 0.07
C ALA A 108 19.38 12.97 -0.77
N ALA A 109 19.25 11.78 -0.17
CA ALA A 109 19.43 10.51 -0.87
C ALA A 109 18.37 10.30 -1.96
N ILE A 110 17.10 10.59 -1.65
CA ILE A 110 15.98 10.50 -2.60
C ILE A 110 16.18 11.50 -3.75
N LEU A 111 16.53 12.75 -3.45
CA LEU A 111 16.79 13.76 -4.47
C LEU A 111 17.93 13.34 -5.40
N SER A 112 19.04 12.87 -4.82
CA SER A 112 20.18 12.37 -5.58
C SER A 112 19.79 11.19 -6.49
N ALA A 113 18.98 10.26 -5.99
CA ALA A 113 18.47 9.15 -6.79
C ALA A 113 17.60 9.63 -7.95
N ILE A 114 16.66 10.56 -7.70
CA ILE A 114 15.79 11.14 -8.74
C ILE A 114 16.63 11.85 -9.79
N GLN A 115 17.60 12.67 -9.40
CA GLN A 115 18.48 13.39 -10.32
C GLN A 115 19.31 12.44 -11.17
N ARG A 116 19.89 11.39 -10.55
CA ARG A 116 20.67 10.38 -11.25
C ARG A 116 19.83 9.61 -12.27
N ILE A 117 18.63 9.17 -11.88
CA ILE A 117 17.70 8.47 -12.79
C ILE A 117 17.27 9.41 -13.92
N SER A 118 16.91 10.65 -13.60
CA SER A 118 16.49 11.65 -14.60
C SER A 118 17.60 11.97 -15.59
N TRP A 119 18.85 12.06 -15.11
CA TRP A 119 20.02 12.17 -15.99
C TRP A 119 20.15 10.95 -16.89
N TYR A 120 20.07 9.74 -16.34
CA TYR A 120 20.19 8.50 -17.11
C TYR A 120 19.13 8.40 -18.21
N VAL A 121 17.86 8.67 -17.88
CA VAL A 121 16.75 8.64 -18.84
C VAL A 121 16.96 9.61 -19.99
N ARG A 122 17.37 10.85 -19.70
CA ARG A 122 17.60 11.89 -20.72
C ARG A 122 18.76 11.56 -21.67
N ASN A 123 19.81 10.90 -21.16
CA ASN A 123 21.01 10.61 -21.95
C ASN A 123 20.99 9.22 -22.60
N ASN A 124 20.13 8.32 -22.14
CA ASN A 124 20.08 6.92 -22.58
C ASN A 124 18.63 6.48 -22.86
N GLU A 125 17.85 7.33 -23.52
CA GLU A 125 16.40 7.13 -23.71
C GLU A 125 16.08 5.77 -24.35
N GLN A 126 16.76 5.41 -25.44
CA GLN A 126 16.52 4.15 -26.14
C GLN A 126 16.79 2.93 -25.25
N GLU A 127 17.92 2.92 -24.54
CA GLU A 127 18.29 1.85 -23.62
C GLU A 127 17.27 1.76 -22.46
N PHE A 128 16.86 2.91 -21.93
CA PHE A 128 15.86 2.98 -20.88
C PHE A 128 14.51 2.42 -21.33
N VAL A 129 14.02 2.83 -22.51
CA VAL A 129 12.77 2.31 -23.09
C VAL A 129 12.86 0.79 -23.31
N GLN A 130 13.98 0.28 -23.81
CA GLN A 130 14.18 -1.16 -23.97
C GLN A 130 14.15 -1.90 -22.63
N ARG A 131 14.82 -1.36 -21.59
CA ARG A 131 14.78 -1.91 -20.23
C ARG A 131 13.36 -1.95 -19.67
N VAL A 132 12.61 -0.84 -19.80
CA VAL A 132 11.22 -0.75 -19.33
C VAL A 132 10.33 -1.75 -20.06
N ARG A 133 10.46 -1.85 -21.40
CA ARG A 133 9.72 -2.83 -22.21
C ARG A 133 10.01 -4.27 -21.77
N LYS A 134 11.29 -4.62 -21.59
CA LYS A 134 11.70 -5.96 -21.13
C LYS A 134 11.14 -6.28 -19.73
N ALA A 135 11.16 -5.31 -18.82
CA ALA A 135 10.57 -5.47 -17.49
C ALA A 135 9.03 -5.53 -17.51
N SER A 136 8.39 -4.93 -18.50
CA SER A 136 6.93 -5.00 -18.69
C SER A 136 6.50 -6.32 -19.31
N SER A 137 7.23 -6.84 -20.30
CA SER A 137 6.91 -8.12 -20.93
C SER A 137 7.01 -9.28 -19.94
N LEU A 138 8.04 -9.28 -19.08
CA LEU A 138 8.17 -10.25 -17.98
C LEU A 138 6.94 -10.23 -17.06
N ARG A 139 6.48 -9.04 -16.65
CA ARG A 139 5.28 -8.90 -15.81
C ARG A 139 4.00 -9.33 -16.53
N GLN A 140 3.89 -9.06 -17.83
CA GLN A 140 2.75 -9.53 -18.64
C GLN A 140 2.75 -11.06 -18.74
N GLU A 141 3.91 -11.70 -18.93
CA GLU A 141 4.02 -13.17 -18.98
C GLU A 141 3.61 -13.82 -17.65
N GLU A 142 4.03 -13.24 -16.52
CA GLU A 142 3.60 -13.67 -15.18
C GLU A 142 2.09 -13.52 -14.98
N ALA A 143 1.54 -12.35 -15.34
CA ALA A 143 0.11 -12.09 -15.25
C ALA A 143 -0.72 -13.03 -16.14
N VAL A 144 -0.25 -13.35 -17.34
CA VAL A 144 -0.90 -14.32 -18.24
C VAL A 144 -0.89 -15.72 -17.63
N LYS A 145 0.21 -16.14 -17.00
CA LYS A 145 0.29 -17.44 -16.30
C LYS A 145 -0.71 -17.51 -15.16
N ASP A 146 -0.83 -16.47 -14.35
CA ASP A 146 -1.77 -16.44 -13.23
C ASP A 146 -3.23 -16.36 -13.68
N CYS A 147 -3.53 -15.54 -14.71
CA CYS A 147 -4.85 -15.52 -15.33
C CYS A 147 -5.23 -16.90 -15.89
N ARG A 148 -4.30 -17.61 -16.53
CA ARG A 148 -4.52 -18.97 -17.01
C ARG A 148 -4.83 -19.95 -15.88
N LYS A 149 -4.16 -19.85 -14.72
CA LYS A 149 -4.48 -20.67 -13.54
C LYS A 149 -5.88 -20.36 -13.02
N GLN A 150 -6.26 -19.08 -12.94
CA GLN A 150 -7.59 -18.66 -12.51
C GLN A 150 -8.69 -19.19 -13.43
N ILE A 151 -8.49 -19.14 -14.75
CA ILE A 151 -9.43 -19.72 -15.73
C ILE A 151 -9.60 -21.22 -15.50
N VAL A 152 -8.52 -21.97 -15.25
CA VAL A 152 -8.59 -23.41 -14.97
C VAL A 152 -9.36 -23.69 -13.67
N GLN A 153 -9.10 -22.92 -12.61
CA GLN A 153 -9.84 -23.04 -11.35
C GLN A 153 -11.33 -22.70 -11.52
N ALA A 154 -11.64 -21.59 -12.20
CA ALA A 154 -13.02 -21.17 -12.45
C ALA A 154 -13.79 -22.20 -13.28
N LYS A 155 -13.16 -22.78 -14.31
CA LYS A 155 -13.77 -23.87 -15.10
C LYS A 155 -14.04 -25.11 -14.26
N LYS A 156 -13.11 -25.48 -13.38
CA LYS A 156 -13.30 -26.62 -12.47
C LYS A 156 -14.46 -26.36 -11.52
N HIS A 157 -14.50 -25.18 -10.90
CA HIS A 157 -15.56 -24.79 -9.99
C HIS A 157 -16.94 -24.73 -10.68
N HIS A 158 -17.00 -24.22 -11.92
CA HIS A 158 -18.24 -24.24 -12.71
C HIS A 158 -18.74 -25.66 -12.97
N ALA A 159 -17.85 -26.59 -13.35
CA ALA A 159 -18.21 -27.99 -13.55
C ALA A 159 -18.68 -28.69 -12.26
N GLU A 160 -18.09 -28.34 -11.11
CA GLU A 160 -18.54 -28.83 -9.80
C GLU A 160 -19.96 -28.32 -9.47
N LEU A 161 -20.24 -27.04 -9.74
CA LEU A 161 -21.57 -26.44 -9.53
C LEU A 161 -22.63 -27.02 -10.47
N ASP A 162 -22.31 -27.23 -11.75
CA ASP A 162 -23.22 -27.87 -12.72
C ASP A 162 -23.58 -29.30 -12.29
N GLY A 163 -22.69 -29.99 -11.58
CA GLY A 163 -22.99 -31.31 -11.01
C GLY A 163 -23.94 -31.29 -9.80
N LEU A 164 -24.07 -30.15 -9.12
CA LEU A 164 -24.90 -29.97 -7.91
C LEU A 164 -26.30 -29.44 -8.23
N VAL A 165 -26.49 -28.80 -9.38
CA VAL A 165 -27.80 -28.30 -9.85
C VAL A 165 -28.37 -29.30 -10.87
N LYS A 166 -29.35 -30.11 -10.44
CA LYS A 166 -30.20 -30.92 -11.31
C LYS A 166 -31.57 -30.28 -11.47
#